data_AF-A0A806TR77-F1
#
_entry.id   AF-A0A806TR77-F1
#
_cell.length_a   1.000
_cell.length_b   1.000
_cell.length_c   1.000
_cell.angle_alpha   90.00
_cell.angle_beta   90.00
_cell.angle_gamma   90.00
#
_symmetry.space_group_name_H-M   'P 1'
#
loop_
_entity.id
_entity.type
_entity.pdbx_description
1 polymer ?
#
loop_
_entity_poly.entity_id
_entity_poly.type
_entity_poly.pdbx_seq_one_letter_code
_entity_poly.pdbx_strand_id
1 'polypeptide(L)'
;MENFENAFIENGWDLQSCIISKRQHSTIEGIYEIEYGLPALNREGNIIPGELKKVRTPKTVYDPKIISDEQILKWGEEAIKNG
;
A
#
# COMPACT_ATOMS: atom_id res chain seq x y z
N MET A 1 3.90 -4.20 4.68
CA MET A 1 4.26 -2.89 4.10
C MET A 1 5.27 -3.10 2.98
N GLU A 2 6.32 -3.86 3.23
CA GLU A 2 7.33 -4.26 2.24
C GLU A 2 6.76 -4.79 0.91
N ASN A 3 5.85 -5.77 0.94
CA ASN A 3 5.23 -6.28 -0.31
C ASN A 3 4.48 -5.21 -1.12
N PHE A 4 3.87 -4.23 -0.44
CA PHE A 4 3.20 -3.13 -1.12
C PHE A 4 4.22 -2.19 -1.78
N GLU A 5 5.31 -1.86 -1.10
CA GLU A 5 6.38 -1.00 -1.59
C GLU A 5 7.13 -1.65 -2.76
N ASN A 6 7.46 -2.94 -2.63
CA ASN A 6 8.15 -3.72 -3.66
C ASN A 6 7.37 -3.76 -4.98
N ALA A 7 6.04 -3.81 -4.93
CA ALA A 7 5.22 -3.78 -6.14
C ALA A 7 5.46 -2.53 -7.01
N PHE A 8 5.88 -1.40 -6.44
CA PHE A 8 6.25 -0.21 -7.22
C PHE A 8 7.70 -0.28 -7.70
N ILE A 9 8.61 -0.69 -6.81
CA ILE A 9 10.04 -0.76 -7.08
C ILE A 9 10.34 -1.76 -8.21
N GLU A 10 9.71 -2.94 -8.18
CA GLU A 10 9.86 -3.97 -9.21
C GLU A 10 9.34 -3.52 -10.59
N ASN A 11 8.38 -2.58 -10.63
CA ASN A 11 7.89 -1.96 -11.85
C ASN A 11 8.75 -0.75 -12.30
N GLY A 12 9.85 -0.45 -11.60
CA GLY A 12 10.72 0.68 -11.87
C GLY A 12 10.09 2.04 -11.58
N TRP A 13 9.06 2.08 -10.72
CA TRP A 13 8.36 3.31 -10.35
C TRP A 13 8.96 3.92 -9.09
N ASP A 14 9.05 5.24 -9.05
CA ASP A 14 9.44 5.95 -7.84
C ASP A 14 8.30 5.91 -6.82
N LEU A 15 8.47 5.09 -5.78
CA LEU A 15 7.49 4.90 -4.72
C LEU A 15 7.07 6.23 -4.09
N GLN A 16 8.01 7.13 -3.80
CA GLN A 16 7.71 8.38 -3.09
C GLN A 16 6.79 9.28 -3.91
N SER A 17 7.02 9.40 -5.22
CA SER A 17 6.09 10.11 -6.11
C SER A 17 4.71 9.47 -6.19
N CYS A 18 4.58 8.16 -5.93
CA CYS A 18 3.31 7.45 -6.01
C CYS A 18 2.47 7.57 -4.72
N ILE A 19 3.07 7.89 -3.58
CA ILE A 19 2.36 8.06 -2.30
C ILE A 19 1.73 9.45 -2.22
N ILE A 20 0.41 9.50 -2.02
CA ILE A 20 -0.35 10.74 -1.81
C ILE A 20 -0.43 11.06 -0.31
N SER A 21 -0.74 10.05 0.51
CA SER A 21 -0.75 10.20 1.97
C SER A 21 -0.54 8.85 2.66
N LYS A 22 0.03 8.89 3.86
CA LYS A 22 0.15 7.75 4.77
C LYS A 22 -0.39 8.17 6.13
N ARG A 23 -1.42 7.48 6.62
CA ARG A 23 -2.07 7.76 7.91
C ARG A 23 -1.99 6.54 8.80
N GLN A 24 -1.51 6.70 10.03
CA GLN A 24 -1.52 5.61 11.00
C GLN A 24 -2.95 5.37 11.52
N HIS A 25 -3.29 4.12 11.79
CA HIS A 25 -4.53 3.76 12.45
C HIS A 25 -4.57 4.36 13.86
N SER A 26 -5.74 4.87 14.28
CA SER A 26 -5.88 5.66 15.51
C SER A 26 -5.52 4.89 16.79
N THR A 27 -5.72 3.58 16.78
CA THR A 27 -5.56 2.72 17.99
C THR A 27 -4.63 1.52 17.80
N ILE A 28 -4.18 1.25 16.56
CA ILE A 28 -3.38 0.05 16.26
C ILE A 28 -2.07 0.52 15.66
N GLU A 29 -1.01 0.46 16.47
CA GLU A 29 0.34 0.74 16.01
C GLU A 29 0.75 -0.23 14.90
N GLY A 30 1.49 0.26 13.92
CA GLY A 30 1.95 -0.56 12.79
C GLY A 30 0.92 -0.77 11.69
N ILE A 31 -0.35 -0.35 11.85
CA ILE A 31 -1.33 -0.33 10.75
C ILE A 31 -1.41 1.07 10.14
N TYR A 32 -1.38 1.13 8.82
CA TYR A 32 -1.42 2.38 8.06
C TYR A 32 -2.42 2.29 6.91
N GLU A 33 -3.12 3.37 6.67
CA GLU A 33 -3.88 3.60 5.45
C GLU A 33 -3.05 4.45 4.48
N ILE A 34 -2.89 3.95 3.26
CA ILE A 34 -2.10 4.61 2.22
C ILE A 34 -3.02 5.04 1.07
N GLU A 35 -3.09 6.35 0.82
CA GLU A 35 -3.58 6.87 -0.44
C GLU A 35 -2.43 6.95 -1.44
N TYR A 36 -2.64 6.45 -2.65
CA TYR A 36 -1.60 6.34 -3.66
C TYR A 36 -2.17 6.48 -5.07
N GLY A 37 -1.29 6.77 -6.02
CA GLY A 37 -1.56 6.74 -7.44
C GLY A 37 -0.60 5.83 -8.18
N LEU A 38 -1.01 5.39 -9.37
CA LEU A 38 -0.14 4.68 -10.31
C LEU A 38 0.38 5.68 -11.35
N PRO A 39 1.64 5.59 -11.80
CA PRO A 39 2.15 6.45 -12.87
C PRO A 39 1.24 6.42 -14.10
N ALA A 40 0.88 7.58 -14.62
CA ALA A 40 0.15 7.66 -15.87
C ALA A 40 1.07 7.29 -17.04
N LEU A 41 0.55 6.56 -18.02
CA LEU A 41 1.28 6.19 -19.23
C LEU A 41 0.70 6.93 -20.42
N ASN A 42 1.56 7.40 -21.31
CA ASN A 42 1.18 7.92 -22.62
C ASN A 42 0.76 6.77 -23.56
N ARG A 43 0.39 7.11 -24.81
CA ARG A 43 -0.04 6.12 -25.81
C ARG A 43 1.04 5.11 -26.20
N GLU A 44 2.31 5.46 -26.03
CA GLU A 44 3.46 4.61 -26.35
C GLU A 44 3.86 3.71 -25.15
N GLY A 45 3.19 3.87 -24.00
CA GLY A 45 3.49 3.12 -22.78
C GLY A 45 4.56 3.77 -21.89
N ASN A 46 5.03 4.98 -22.22
CA ASN A 46 6.00 5.72 -21.42
C ASN A 46 5.32 6.48 -20.27
N ILE A 47 5.98 6.56 -19.11
CA ILE A 47 5.50 7.33 -17.95
C ILE A 47 5.39 8.81 -18.30
N ILE A 48 4.28 9.44 -17.94
CA ILE A 48 4.08 10.89 -18.00
C ILE A 48 4.54 11.48 -16.67
N PRO A 49 5.65 12.26 -16.63
CA PRO A 49 6.20 12.76 -15.39
C PRO A 49 5.21 13.63 -14.61
N GLY A 50 5.05 13.35 -13.30
CA GLY A 50 4.18 14.11 -12.41
C GLY A 50 2.68 13.78 -12.52
N GLU A 51 2.27 12.94 -13.47
CA GLU A 51 0.87 12.52 -13.59
C GLU A 51 0.64 11.15 -12.94
N LEU A 52 -0.32 11.11 -12.01
CA LEU A 52 -0.75 9.89 -11.34
C LEU A 52 -2.22 9.60 -11.64
N LYS A 53 -2.51 8.34 -11.92
CA LYS A 53 -3.87 7.79 -11.84
C LYS A 53 -4.15 7.43 -10.38
N LYS A 54 -4.84 8.33 -9.66
CA LYS A 54 -5.21 8.09 -8.26
C LYS A 54 -6.02 6.80 -8.12
N VAL A 55 -5.59 5.92 -7.22
CA VAL A 55 -6.38 4.75 -6.84
C VAL A 55 -7.51 5.21 -5.94
N ARG A 56 -8.76 4.87 -6.32
CA ARG A 56 -9.97 5.39 -5.66
C ARG A 56 -10.07 4.97 -4.20
N THR A 57 -9.64 3.75 -3.90
CA THR A 57 -9.69 3.17 -2.56
C THR A 57 -8.27 3.12 -1.99
N PRO A 58 -8.04 3.68 -0.80
CA PRO A 58 -6.74 3.53 -0.15
C PRO A 58 -6.47 2.06 0.17
N LYS A 59 -5.20 1.73 0.44
CA LYS A 59 -4.80 0.40 0.88
C LYS A 59 -4.39 0.45 2.35
N THR A 60 -4.99 -0.42 3.16
CA THR A 60 -4.53 -0.67 4.52
C THR A 60 -3.40 -1.68 4.50
N VAL A 61 -2.27 -1.33 5.13
CA VAL A 61 -1.06 -2.17 5.22
C VAL A 61 -0.56 -2.20 6.66
N TYR A 62 0.17 -3.27 7.02
CA TYR A 62 0.83 -3.39 8.31
C TYR A 62 2.36 -3.32 8.15
N ASP A 63 3.09 -2.87 9.18
CA ASP A 63 4.55 -2.92 9.27
C ASP A 63 5.01 -4.26 9.87
N PRO A 64 5.73 -5.12 9.11
CA PRO A 64 6.18 -6.43 9.59
C PRO A 64 7.15 -6.37 10.77
N LYS A 65 7.80 -5.23 11.02
CA LYS A 65 8.68 -5.03 12.19
C LYS A 65 7.89 -4.86 13.49
N ILE A 66 6.61 -4.49 13.39
CA ILE A 66 5.72 -4.25 14.53
C ILE A 66 4.70 -5.40 14.65
N ILE A 67 4.11 -5.83 13.54
CA ILE A 67 3.12 -6.91 13.46
C ILE A 67 3.63 -7.95 12.46
N SER A 68 3.92 -9.17 12.92
CA SER A 68 4.39 -10.23 12.03
C SER A 68 3.33 -10.71 11.04
N ASP A 69 3.76 -11.31 9.93
CA ASP A 69 2.88 -11.94 8.93
C ASP A 69 1.99 -13.02 9.57
N GLU A 70 2.56 -13.84 10.46
CA GLU A 70 1.83 -14.87 11.21
C GLU A 70 0.70 -14.27 12.07
N GLN A 71 0.94 -13.11 12.68
CA GLN A 71 -0.06 -12.44 13.51
C GLN A 71 -1.25 -11.92 12.67
N ILE A 72 -0.97 -11.38 11.48
CA ILE A 72 -2.01 -10.94 10.53
C ILE A 72 -2.84 -12.12 10.04
N LEU A 73 -2.19 -13.24 9.69
CA LEU A 73 -2.88 -14.47 9.29
C LEU A 73 -3.78 -15.00 10.40
N LYS A 74 -3.26 -15.07 11.63
CA LYS A 74 -4.03 -15.51 12.81
C LYS A 74 -5.26 -14.63 13.05
N TRP A 75 -5.13 -13.31 13.01
CA TRP A 75 -6.28 -12.40 13.14
C TRP A 75 -7.30 -12.59 12.01
N GLY A 76 -6.84 -12.85 10.80
CA GLY A 76 -7.72 -13.20 9.68
C GLY A 76 -8.53 -14.47 9.95
N GLU A 77 -7.88 -15.53 10.42
CA GLU A 77 -8.55 -16.78 10.80
C GLU A 77 -9.57 -16.59 11.94
N GLU A 78 -9.19 -15.83 12.97
CA GLU A 78 -10.07 -15.50 14.10
C GLU A 78 -11.28 -14.67 13.65
N ALA A 79 -11.08 -13.70 12.76
CA ALA A 79 -12.15 -12.87 12.21
C ALA A 79 -13.14 -13.71 11.38
N ILE A 80 -12.65 -14.67 10.59
CA ILE A 80 -13.51 -15.60 9.84
C ILE A 80 -14.32 -16.50 10.78
N LYS A 81 -13.73 -16.97 11.88
CA LYS A 81 -14.42 -17.84 12.86
C LYS A 81 -15.49 -17.11 13.67
N ASN A 82 -15.29 -15.82 13.93
CA ASN A 82 -16.13 -15.01 14.82
C ASN A 82 -17.10 -14.06 14.07
N GLY A 83 -17.07 -14.04 12.74
CA GLY A 83 -17.93 -13.23 11.88
C GLY A 83 -19.14 -14.00 11.35
#